data_AF-A0A1F3L231-F1
#
_entry.id   AF-A0A1F3L231-F1
#
_cell.length_a   1.000
_cell.length_b   1.000
_cell.length_c   1.000
_cell.angle_alpha   90.00
_cell.angle_beta   90.00
_cell.angle_gamma   90.00
#
_symmetry.space_group_name_H-M   'P 1'
#
loop_
_entity.id
_entity.type
_entity.pdbx_description
1 polymer ?
#
loop_
_entity_poly.entity_id
_entity_poly.type
_entity_poly.pdbx_seq_one_letter_code
_entity_poly.pdbx_strand_id
1 'polypeptide(L)'
;MKTQVLKAALMIIITATTLTSFSQSFSGTESQNSNTSLTSNPGYKSMVKPNATLPYPNPAKDAIFLPPGSNPYLVYIYDENGNLIKIIDIRMSDNLGEIDLKELTNGIYFMKIVPEKGDVAVHRFTVLK
;
A
#
# COMPACT_ATOMS: atom_id res chain seq x y z
N MET A 1 31.36 -35.19 18.17
CA MET A 1 30.14 -34.56 17.61
C MET A 1 30.38 -33.07 17.54
N LYS A 2 30.54 -32.52 16.33
CA LYS A 2 30.79 -31.08 16.10
C LYS A 2 29.46 -30.41 15.75
N THR A 3 29.05 -29.46 16.58
CA THR A 3 27.95 -28.53 16.31
C THR A 3 28.51 -27.37 15.50
N GLN A 4 27.95 -27.08 14.33
CA GLN A 4 28.20 -25.83 13.62
C GLN A 4 26.90 -25.36 12.96
N VAL A 5 26.33 -24.31 13.51
CA VAL A 5 25.14 -23.61 13.00
C VAL A 5 25.65 -22.54 12.04
N LEU A 6 25.35 -22.68 10.74
CA LEU A 6 25.66 -21.65 9.74
C LEU A 6 24.41 -20.81 9.50
N LYS A 7 24.32 -19.66 10.18
CA LYS A 7 23.37 -18.59 9.82
C LYS A 7 23.97 -17.81 8.64
N ALA A 8 23.52 -18.09 7.42
CA ALA A 8 23.87 -17.28 6.27
C ALA A 8 22.95 -16.05 6.23
N ALA A 9 23.55 -14.86 6.38
CA ALA A 9 22.89 -13.57 6.24
C ALA A 9 22.54 -13.32 4.76
N LEU A 10 21.27 -13.02 4.50
CA LEU A 10 20.77 -12.62 3.19
C LEU A 10 21.08 -11.12 2.99
N MET A 11 22.10 -10.82 2.18
CA MET A 11 22.47 -9.46 1.80
C MET A 11 21.66 -9.07 0.56
N ILE A 12 20.67 -8.19 0.71
CA ILE A 12 19.89 -7.65 -0.42
C ILE A 12 20.56 -6.36 -0.89
N ILE A 13 21.06 -6.37 -2.13
CA ILE A 13 21.62 -5.21 -2.82
C ILE A 13 20.44 -4.35 -3.30
N ILE A 14 20.37 -3.09 -2.85
CA ILE A 14 19.37 -2.11 -3.32
C ILE A 14 20.06 -1.22 -4.35
N THR A 15 19.73 -1.37 -5.63
CA THR A 15 20.14 -0.43 -6.68
C THR A 15 19.10 0.68 -6.79
N ALA A 16 19.52 1.92 -6.51
CA ALA A 16 18.69 3.10 -6.68
C ALA A 16 18.51 3.41 -8.18
N THR A 17 17.26 3.58 -8.63
CA THR A 17 16.95 4.11 -9.97
C THR A 17 16.28 5.47 -9.79
N THR A 18 16.74 6.46 -10.55
CA THR A 18 16.42 7.89 -10.40
C THR A 18 14.96 8.21 -10.72
N LEU A 19 14.36 9.13 -9.95
CA LEU A 19 13.03 9.68 -10.21
C LEU A 19 13.07 10.68 -11.37
N THR A 20 12.24 10.47 -12.40
CA THR A 20 11.86 11.50 -13.37
C THR A 20 10.49 12.07 -12.97
N SER A 21 10.45 13.36 -12.66
CA SER A 21 9.22 14.09 -12.35
C SER A 21 8.49 14.52 -13.63
N PHE A 22 7.20 14.21 -13.72
CA PHE A 22 6.31 14.67 -14.79
C PHE A 22 5.21 15.55 -14.19
N SER A 23 5.11 16.80 -14.64
CA SER A 23 4.00 17.70 -14.32
C SER A 23 3.18 17.96 -15.58
N GLN A 24 1.87 17.77 -15.48
CA GLN A 24 0.93 18.28 -16.48
C GLN A 24 -0.16 19.11 -15.79
N SER A 25 -0.31 20.33 -16.30
CA SER A 25 -1.29 21.34 -15.91
C SER A 25 -2.69 20.92 -16.38
N PHE A 26 -3.70 21.07 -15.51
CA PHE A 26 -5.11 20.82 -15.87
C PHE A 26 -5.82 22.16 -16.08
N SER A 27 -6.33 22.39 -17.31
CA SER A 27 -7.27 23.46 -17.64
C SER A 27 -8.63 22.83 -17.92
N GLY A 28 -9.68 23.39 -17.34
CA GLY A 28 -10.90 22.67 -16.98
C GLY A 28 -11.92 22.39 -18.09
N THR A 29 -12.96 21.64 -17.70
CA THR A 29 -14.39 22.01 -17.74
C THR A 29 -15.21 20.80 -17.27
N GLU A 30 -16.09 21.00 -16.30
CA GLU A 30 -17.03 19.98 -15.82
C GLU A 30 -18.12 19.71 -16.85
N SER A 31 -18.46 18.45 -17.06
CA SER A 31 -19.80 18.04 -17.51
C SER A 31 -20.06 16.59 -17.09
N GLN A 32 -21.10 16.39 -16.31
CA GLN A 32 -21.60 15.07 -15.97
C GLN A 32 -22.17 14.39 -17.22
N ASN A 33 -21.68 13.20 -17.54
CA ASN A 33 -22.52 12.18 -18.16
C ASN A 33 -21.97 10.78 -17.91
N SER A 34 -22.72 10.02 -17.12
CA SER A 34 -22.57 8.58 -16.94
C SER A 34 -22.91 7.90 -18.26
N ASN A 35 -21.89 7.47 -19.03
CA ASN A 35 -21.91 6.39 -20.03
C ASN A 35 -20.58 6.36 -20.78
N THR A 36 -19.59 5.62 -20.28
CA THR A 36 -18.38 5.28 -21.07
C THR A 36 -18.36 3.79 -21.37
N SER A 37 -18.97 3.43 -22.49
CA SER A 37 -18.67 2.20 -23.21
C SER A 37 -17.18 2.26 -23.60
N LEU A 38 -16.35 1.46 -22.92
CA LEU A 38 -14.92 1.37 -23.20
C LEU A 38 -14.72 0.72 -24.58
N THR A 39 -14.39 1.53 -25.59
CA THR A 39 -13.80 1.03 -26.83
C THR A 39 -12.39 0.55 -26.53
N SER A 40 -12.21 -0.74 -26.29
CA SER A 40 -10.92 -1.34 -25.99
C SER A 40 -10.03 -1.33 -27.23
N ASN A 41 -8.97 -0.54 -27.20
CA ASN A 41 -7.84 -0.67 -28.14
C ASN A 41 -7.06 -1.95 -27.74
N PRO A 42 -6.79 -2.92 -28.63
CA PRO A 42 -6.34 -4.27 -28.25
C PRO A 42 -4.89 -4.37 -27.71
N GLY A 43 -4.22 -3.25 -27.44
CA GLY A 43 -2.82 -3.20 -26.97
C GLY A 43 -2.61 -2.94 -25.48
N TYR A 44 -3.64 -2.55 -24.72
CA TYR A 44 -3.49 -2.24 -23.29
C TYR A 44 -4.54 -2.97 -22.47
N LYS A 45 -4.18 -4.14 -21.93
CA LYS A 45 -4.89 -4.71 -20.77
C LYS A 45 -4.55 -3.83 -19.56
N SER A 46 -5.22 -2.69 -19.43
CA SER A 46 -5.32 -2.02 -18.15
C SER A 46 -6.22 -2.88 -17.27
N MET A 47 -5.64 -3.86 -16.57
CA MET A 47 -6.31 -4.55 -15.48
C MET A 47 -6.39 -3.59 -14.30
N VAL A 48 -7.20 -2.53 -14.41
CA VAL A 48 -7.69 -1.84 -13.23
C VAL A 48 -8.66 -2.80 -12.57
N LYS A 49 -8.14 -3.65 -11.68
CA LYS A 49 -8.99 -4.36 -10.72
C LYS A 49 -9.71 -3.26 -9.91
N PRO A 50 -11.04 -3.27 -9.86
CA PRO A 50 -11.78 -2.26 -9.13
C PRO A 50 -11.42 -2.34 -7.64
N ASN A 51 -10.78 -1.29 -7.13
CA ASN A 51 -10.76 -0.75 -5.75
C ASN A 51 -10.76 -1.70 -4.53
N ALA A 52 -10.49 -2.99 -4.65
CA ALA A 52 -10.63 -4.00 -3.59
C ALA A 52 -9.59 -3.90 -2.46
N THR A 53 -8.75 -2.85 -2.45
CA THR A 53 -7.66 -2.69 -1.49
C THR A 53 -7.58 -1.28 -0.91
N LEU A 54 -8.57 -0.41 -1.14
CA LEU A 54 -8.53 0.94 -0.59
C LEU A 54 -8.75 0.91 0.94
N PRO A 55 -7.73 1.25 1.74
CA PRO A 55 -7.85 1.28 3.19
C PRO A 55 -8.72 2.45 3.64
N TYR A 56 -9.45 2.27 4.74
CA TYR A 56 -10.34 3.29 5.30
C TYR A 56 -10.32 3.28 6.83
N PRO A 57 -10.60 4.39 7.53
CA PRO A 57 -10.82 5.72 6.98
C PRO A 57 -9.51 6.39 6.54
N ASN A 58 -9.62 7.41 5.70
CA ASN A 58 -8.52 8.33 5.41
C ASN A 58 -9.11 9.76 5.31
N PRO A 59 -8.83 10.69 6.25
CA PRO A 59 -7.86 10.56 7.35
C PRO A 59 -8.22 9.51 8.40
N ALA A 60 -7.19 8.91 9.00
CA ALA A 60 -7.29 7.93 10.07
C ALA A 60 -6.96 8.55 11.43
N LYS A 61 -7.49 7.95 12.50
CA LYS A 61 -7.23 8.40 13.88
C LYS A 61 -6.44 7.35 14.67
N ASP A 62 -7.13 6.28 15.08
CA ASP A 62 -6.54 5.24 15.91
C ASP A 62 -6.38 3.91 15.17
N ALA A 63 -7.09 3.72 14.07
CA ALA A 63 -6.99 2.52 13.26
C ALA A 63 -7.27 2.79 11.78
N ILE A 64 -6.75 1.92 10.93
CA ILE A 64 -7.15 1.75 9.53
C ILE A 64 -7.65 0.33 9.32
N PHE A 65 -8.70 0.20 8.53
CA PHE A 65 -9.32 -1.04 8.13
C PHE A 65 -9.02 -1.33 6.66
N LEU A 66 -8.74 -2.60 6.39
CA LEU A 66 -8.61 -3.13 5.05
C LEU A 66 -9.96 -3.71 4.60
N PRO A 67 -10.43 -3.39 3.39
CA PRO A 67 -11.70 -3.90 2.90
C PRO A 67 -11.69 -5.42 2.78
N PRO A 68 -12.84 -6.08 2.91
CA PRO A 68 -12.97 -7.52 2.68
C PRO A 68 -12.41 -7.93 1.30
N GLY A 69 -11.69 -9.05 1.26
CA GLY A 69 -11.08 -9.56 0.02
C GLY A 69 -9.71 -8.96 -0.33
N SER A 70 -9.19 -8.02 0.47
CA SER A 70 -7.84 -7.47 0.31
C SER A 70 -6.71 -8.51 0.49
N ASN A 71 -6.97 -9.60 1.21
CA ASN A 71 -6.08 -10.74 1.46
C ASN A 71 -4.60 -10.35 1.70
N PRO A 72 -4.32 -9.42 2.63
CA PRO A 72 -2.96 -9.00 2.94
C PRO A 72 -2.19 -10.14 3.62
N TYR A 73 -0.96 -10.37 3.18
CA TYR A 73 0.00 -11.25 3.83
C TYR A 73 0.88 -10.45 4.80
N LEU A 74 1.45 -9.34 4.33
CA LEU A 74 2.25 -8.41 5.12
C LEU A 74 1.83 -6.97 4.84
N VAL A 75 1.83 -6.15 5.89
CA VAL A 75 1.61 -4.72 5.79
C VAL A 75 2.82 -3.99 6.37
N TYR A 76 3.35 -3.04 5.61
CA TYR A 76 4.44 -2.16 6.04
C TYR A 76 3.92 -0.72 6.12
N ILE A 77 4.26 -0.01 7.20
CA ILE A 77 3.98 1.41 7.36
C ILE A 77 5.29 2.17 7.34
N TYR A 78 5.37 3.19 6.48
CA TYR A 78 6.48 4.10 6.36
C TYR A 78 6.04 5.53 6.68
N ASP A 79 6.95 6.32 7.23
CA ASP A 79 6.75 7.78 7.38
C ASP A 79 6.96 8.52 6.04
N GLU A 80 6.79 9.83 6.05
CA GLU A 80 6.96 10.69 4.88
C GLU A 80 8.39 10.72 4.32
N ASN A 81 9.39 10.33 5.13
CA ASN A 81 10.79 10.25 4.74
C ASN A 81 11.17 8.85 4.22
N GLY A 82 10.22 7.90 4.23
CA GLY A 82 10.42 6.52 3.80
C GLY A 82 11.03 5.61 4.87
N ASN A 83 11.14 6.07 6.12
CA ASN A 83 11.57 5.22 7.22
C ASN A 83 10.49 4.20 7.56
N LEU A 84 10.89 2.95 7.76
CA LEU A 84 9.97 1.89 8.17
C LEU A 84 9.60 2.06 9.65
N ILE A 85 8.31 2.28 9.91
CA ILE A 85 7.77 2.48 11.27
C ILE A 85 7.22 1.17 11.83
N LYS A 86 6.49 0.39 11.02
CA LYS A 86 5.80 -0.81 11.50
C LYS A 86 5.73 -1.89 10.43
N ILE A 87 5.81 -3.15 10.86
CA ILE A 87 5.48 -4.34 10.06
C ILE A 87 4.36 -5.08 10.78
N ILE A 88 3.30 -5.44 10.05
CA ILE A 88 2.22 -6.28 10.53
C ILE A 88 2.16 -7.55 9.68
N ASP A 89 2.30 -8.71 10.32
CA ASP A 89 2.01 -10.02 9.72
C ASP A 89 0.56 -10.40 10.07
N ILE A 90 -0.31 -10.35 9.07
CA ILE A 90 -1.75 -10.51 9.27
C ILE A 90 -2.10 -11.95 9.66
N ARG A 91 -1.27 -12.93 9.30
CA ARG A 91 -1.48 -14.34 9.67
C ARG A 91 -1.33 -14.59 11.16
N MET A 92 -0.67 -13.67 11.86
CA MET A 92 -0.42 -13.73 13.30
C MET A 92 -1.32 -12.74 14.07
N SER A 93 -2.29 -12.10 13.42
CA SER A 93 -3.16 -11.11 14.02
C SER A 93 -4.54 -11.69 14.34
N ASP A 94 -5.04 -11.40 15.54
CA ASP A 94 -6.39 -11.81 15.97
C ASP A 94 -7.50 -10.99 15.29
N ASN A 95 -7.20 -9.75 14.86
CA ASN A 95 -8.13 -8.84 14.19
C ASN A 95 -7.77 -8.71 12.70
N LEU A 96 -8.29 -9.64 11.90
CA LEU A 96 -8.11 -9.61 10.44
C LEU A 96 -8.60 -8.28 9.86
N GLY A 97 -7.64 -7.51 9.34
CA GLY A 97 -7.90 -6.29 8.58
C GLY A 97 -7.95 -5.00 9.38
N GLU A 98 -7.79 -5.03 10.72
CA GLU A 98 -7.59 -3.82 11.52
C GLU A 98 -6.11 -3.57 11.77
N ILE A 99 -5.67 -2.34 11.52
CA ILE A 99 -4.29 -1.91 11.72
C ILE A 99 -4.30 -0.81 12.77
N ASP A 100 -3.74 -1.11 13.95
CA ASP A 100 -3.62 -0.16 15.06
C ASP A 100 -2.57 0.93 14.76
N LEU A 101 -3.00 2.19 14.87
CA LEU A 101 -2.24 3.42 14.66
C LEU A 101 -2.20 4.31 15.92
N LYS A 102 -2.55 3.79 17.10
CA LYS A 102 -2.58 4.57 18.35
C LYS A 102 -1.27 5.29 18.65
N GLU A 103 -0.15 4.63 18.36
CA GLU A 103 1.22 5.12 18.59
C GLU A 103 1.71 6.11 17.52
N LEU A 104 1.03 6.25 16.38
CA LEU A 104 1.42 7.17 15.32
C LEU A 104 0.97 8.61 15.64
N THR A 105 1.84 9.57 15.37
CA THR A 105 1.56 11.00 15.49
C THR A 105 0.82 11.53 14.26
N ASN A 106 0.34 12.78 14.35
CA ASN A 106 -0.24 13.46 13.19
C ASN A 106 0.79 13.55 12.05
N GLY A 107 0.41 13.17 10.84
CA GLY A 107 1.35 13.13 9.72
C GLY A 107 0.84 12.38 8.50
N ILE A 108 1.69 12.33 7.47
CA ILE A 108 1.45 11.57 6.24
C ILE A 108 2.26 10.29 6.33
N TYR A 109 1.61 9.18 6.02
CA TYR A 109 2.21 7.86 6.06
C TYR A 109 1.93 7.11 4.75
N PHE A 110 2.77 6.12 4.48
CA PHE A 110 2.61 5.22 3.34
C PHE A 110 2.44 3.80 3.85
N MET A 111 1.39 3.15 3.39
CA MET A 111 1.13 1.75 3.67
C MET A 111 1.40 0.92 2.42
N LYS A 112 2.31 -0.05 2.54
CA LYS A 112 2.55 -1.06 1.51
C LYS A 112 1.90 -2.36 1.94
N ILE A 113 0.97 -2.84 1.13
CA ILE A 113 0.22 -4.07 1.34
C ILE A 113 0.77 -5.11 0.38
N VAL A 114 1.34 -6.18 0.92
CA VAL A 114 1.86 -7.32 0.18
C VAL A 114 0.86 -8.46 0.34
N PRO A 115 0.16 -8.89 -0.72
CA PRO A 115 -0.70 -10.07 -0.66
C PRO A 115 0.13 -11.36 -0.73
N GLU A 116 -0.48 -12.50 -0.40
CA GLU A 116 0.16 -13.82 -0.61
C GLU A 116 0.30 -14.12 -2.12
N LYS A 117 -0.67 -13.68 -2.91
CA LYS A 117 -0.71 -13.80 -4.37
C LYS A 117 -1.29 -12.55 -4.99
N GLY A 118 -0.71 -12.11 -6.11
CA GLY A 118 -1.15 -10.91 -6.84
C GLY A 118 -0.22 -9.73 -6.61
N ASP A 119 -0.73 -8.54 -6.91
CA ASP A 119 0.08 -7.33 -6.99
C ASP A 119 0.17 -6.62 -5.64
N VAL A 120 1.36 -6.06 -5.36
CA VAL A 120 1.58 -5.20 -4.20
C VAL A 120 0.84 -3.88 -4.38
N ALA A 121 0.14 -3.43 -3.35
CA ALA A 121 -0.53 -2.13 -3.33
C ALA A 121 0.20 -1.17 -2.39
N VAL A 122 0.24 0.11 -2.76
CA VAL A 122 0.80 1.19 -1.92
C VAL A 122 -0.23 2.30 -1.80
N HIS A 123 -0.50 2.73 -0.56
CA HIS A 123 -1.50 3.75 -0.25
C HIS A 123 -0.91 4.83 0.63
N ARG A 124 -1.13 6.09 0.26
CA ARG A 124 -0.88 7.24 1.12
C ARG A 124 -2.08 7.46 2.03
N PHE A 125 -1.85 7.66 3.31
CA PHE A 125 -2.90 8.03 4.28
C PHE A 125 -2.40 9.12 5.24
N THR A 126 -3.34 9.80 5.89
CA THR A 126 -3.04 10.83 6.88
C THR A 126 -3.55 10.39 8.25
N VAL A 127 -2.74 10.58 9.30
CA VAL A 127 -3.16 10.39 10.69
C VAL A 127 -3.51 11.76 11.30
N LEU A 128 -4.68 11.87 11.93
CA LEU A 128 -5.16 13.04 12.67
C LEU A 128 -5.76 12.60 14.02
N LYS A 129 -5.13 13.03 15.12
CA LYS A 129 -5.48 12.74 16.52
C LYS A 129 -6.39 13.80 17.13
#